data_AF-A0A6S7JHT2-F1
#
_entry.id   AF-A0A6S7JHT2-F1
#
_cell.length_a   1.000
_cell.length_b   1.000
_cell.length_c   1.000
_cell.angle_alpha   90.00
_cell.angle_beta   90.00
_cell.angle_gamma   90.00
#
_symmetry.space_group_name_H-M   'P 1'
#
loop_
_entity.id
_entity.type
_entity.pdbx_description
1 polymer ?
#
loop_
_entity_poly.entity_id
_entity_poly.type
_entity_poly.pdbx_seq_one_letter_code
_entity_poly.pdbx_strand_id
1 'polypeptide(L)'
;EQAEKSRNLKKIRKEKQKERSQKELSLIKQGKRPFYLKKSERKKLELAEKYKTLKGSKKLDQYMNKKRKKNAMKQRKRLPKERE
;
A
#
# COMPACT_ATOMS: atom_id res chain seq x y z
N GLU A 1 -9.29 18.90 -4.05
CA GLU A 1 -9.57 17.44 -4.08
C GLU A 1 -8.36 16.50 -3.91
N GLN A 2 -7.32 16.51 -4.78
CA GLN A 2 -6.20 15.57 -4.65
C GLN A 2 -5.38 15.74 -3.35
N ALA A 3 -5.13 16.99 -2.95
CA ALA A 3 -4.43 17.29 -1.70
C ALA A 3 -5.19 16.74 -0.48
N GLU A 4 -6.52 16.84 -0.49
CA GLU A 4 -7.40 16.33 0.56
C GLU A 4 -7.39 14.79 0.63
N LYS A 5 -7.51 14.11 -0.52
CA LYS A 5 -7.35 12.65 -0.62
C LYS A 5 -6.00 12.20 -0.04
N SER A 6 -4.93 12.92 -0.34
CA SER A 6 -3.60 12.62 0.20
C SER A 6 -3.51 12.80 1.72
N ARG A 7 -4.17 13.83 2.27
CA ARG A 7 -4.26 14.08 3.71
C ARG A 7 -5.06 12.97 4.41
N ASN A 8 -6.19 12.57 3.85
CA ASN A 8 -7.03 11.50 4.39
C ASN A 8 -6.30 10.16 4.40
N LEU A 9 -5.56 9.82 3.33
CA LEU A 9 -4.73 8.62 3.29
C LEU A 9 -3.62 8.63 4.35
N LYS A 10 -3.02 9.80 4.63
CA LYS A 10 -2.03 9.95 5.72
C LYS A 10 -2.67 9.72 7.09
N LYS A 11 -3.87 10.24 7.34
CA LYS A 11 -4.62 10.03 8.58
C LYS A 11 -4.93 8.55 8.81
N ILE A 12 -5.51 7.88 7.81
CA ILE A 12 -5.84 6.44 7.86
C ILE A 12 -4.59 5.59 8.15
N ARG A 13 -3.45 5.91 7.52
CA ARG A 13 -2.18 5.22 7.80
C ARG A 13 -1.72 5.42 9.24
N LYS A 14 -1.83 6.64 9.78
CA LYS A 14 -1.45 6.95 11.16
C LYS A 14 -2.34 6.21 12.15
N GLU A 15 -3.64 6.13 11.90
CA GLU A 15 -4.60 5.36 12.72
C GLU A 15 -4.27 3.87 12.72
N LYS A 16 -4.07 3.26 11.54
CA LYS A 16 -3.66 1.85 11.45
C LYS A 16 -2.34 1.56 12.16
N GLN A 17 -1.41 2.51 12.13
CA GLN A 17 -0.16 2.37 12.88
C GLN A 17 -0.41 2.38 14.38
N LYS A 18 -1.25 3.29 14.88
CA LYS A 18 -1.63 3.34 16.30
C LYS A 18 -2.32 2.05 16.75
N GLU A 19 -3.29 1.56 15.97
CA GLU A 19 -3.98 0.30 16.27
C GLU A 19 -3.01 -0.88 16.38
N ARG A 20 -2.04 -0.96 15.47
CA ARG A 20 -1.02 -2.02 15.52
C ARG A 20 -0.14 -1.89 16.75
N SER A 21 0.32 -0.68 17.08
CA SER A 21 1.11 -0.44 18.29
C SER A 21 0.34 -0.82 19.56
N GLN A 22 -0.95 -0.49 19.65
CA GLN A 22 -1.80 -0.89 20.79
C GLN A 22 -1.95 -2.40 20.90
N LYS A 23 -2.16 -3.10 19.78
CA LYS A 23 -2.20 -4.57 19.74
C LYS A 23 -0.88 -5.18 20.15
N GLU A 24 0.24 -4.60 19.75
CA GLU A 24 1.55 -5.09 20.14
C GLU A 24 1.80 -4.89 21.64
N LEU A 25 1.42 -3.72 22.18
CA LEU A 25 1.48 -3.46 23.62
C LEU A 25 0.65 -4.45 24.44
N SER A 26 -0.55 -4.83 23.98
CA SER A 26 -1.35 -5.84 24.69
C SER A 26 -0.71 -7.22 24.64
N LEU A 27 -0.09 -7.60 23.53
CA LEU A 27 0.65 -8.85 23.41
C LEU A 27 1.92 -8.86 24.29
N ILE A 28 2.61 -7.73 24.41
CA ILE A 28 3.77 -7.57 25.30
C ILE A 28 3.33 -7.72 26.77
N LYS A 29 2.18 -7.12 27.15
CA LYS A 29 1.61 -7.31 28.49
C LYS A 29 1.29 -8.77 28.81
N GLN A 30 0.97 -9.57 27.80
CA GLN A 30 0.78 -11.03 27.93
C GLN A 30 2.11 -11.82 28.00
N GLY A 31 3.27 -11.13 27.97
CA GLY A 31 4.59 -11.76 28.05
C GLY A 31 5.22 -12.09 26.68
N LYS A 32 4.61 -11.69 25.55
CA LYS A 32 5.24 -11.88 24.24
C LYS A 32 6.38 -10.89 24.03
N ARG A 33 7.38 -11.30 23.24
CA ARG A 33 8.52 -10.43 22.91
C ARG A 33 8.06 -9.27 22.02
N PRO A 34 8.47 -8.02 22.32
CA PRO A 34 8.20 -6.87 21.46
C PRO A 34 8.83 -7.10 20.07
N PHE A 35 8.10 -6.76 19.01
CA PHE A 35 8.55 -6.93 17.63
C PHE A 35 8.12 -5.76 16.74
N TYR A 36 9.10 -4.95 16.35
CA TYR A 36 8.85 -3.90 15.38
C TYR A 36 8.72 -4.43 13.95
N LEU A 37 7.51 -4.30 13.39
CA LEU A 37 7.28 -4.63 11.98
C LEU A 37 8.09 -3.73 11.04
N LYS A 38 8.91 -4.34 10.17
CA LYS A 38 9.77 -3.60 9.25
C LYS A 38 8.93 -2.71 8.32
N LYS A 39 9.54 -1.63 7.81
CA LYS A 39 8.87 -0.72 6.85
C LYS A 39 8.37 -1.47 5.60
N SER A 40 9.11 -2.46 5.12
CA SER A 40 8.75 -3.31 3.98
C SER A 40 7.53 -4.18 4.26
N GLU A 41 7.48 -4.82 5.42
CA GLU A 41 6.37 -5.68 5.84
C GLU A 41 5.09 -4.88 6.07
N ARG A 42 5.19 -3.69 6.68
CA ARG A 42 4.06 -2.75 6.77
C ARG A 42 3.45 -2.43 5.41
N LYS A 43 4.30 -2.17 4.40
CA LYS A 43 3.85 -1.91 3.02
C LYS A 43 3.18 -3.14 2.40
N LYS A 44 3.68 -4.36 2.66
CA LYS A 44 3.03 -5.60 2.19
C LYS A 44 1.61 -5.73 2.75
N LEU A 45 1.41 -5.47 4.05
CA LEU A 45 0.08 -5.50 4.67
C LEU A 45 -0.85 -4.44 4.09
N GLU A 46 -0.39 -3.19 3.94
CA GLU A 46 -1.19 -2.13 3.29
C GLU A 46 -1.61 -2.50 1.86
N LEU A 47 -0.69 -3.11 1.10
CA LEU A 47 -1.00 -3.58 -0.26
C LEU A 47 -2.02 -4.71 -0.24
N ALA A 48 -1.87 -5.69 0.66
CA ALA A 48 -2.81 -6.80 0.80
C ALA A 48 -4.23 -6.28 1.10
N GLU A 49 -4.38 -5.36 2.05
CA GLU A 49 -5.66 -4.72 2.37
C GLU A 49 -6.25 -3.98 1.15
N LYS A 50 -5.42 -3.20 0.44
CA LYS A 50 -5.85 -2.49 -0.77
C LYS A 50 -6.35 -3.45 -1.86
N TYR A 51 -5.67 -4.57 -2.07
CA TYR A 51 -6.09 -5.54 -3.08
C TYR A 51 -7.33 -6.33 -2.67
N LYS A 52 -7.51 -6.60 -1.37
CA LYS A 52 -8.75 -7.17 -0.84
C LYS A 52 -9.96 -6.27 -1.10
N THR A 53 -9.85 -4.96 -0.83
CA THR A 53 -10.95 -4.02 -1.09
C THR A 53 -11.25 -3.87 -2.58
N LEU A 54 -10.23 -3.87 -3.44
CA LEU A 54 -10.41 -3.85 -4.90
C LEU A 54 -11.05 -5.13 -5.43
N LYS A 55 -10.73 -6.29 -4.85
CA LYS A 55 -11.34 -7.58 -5.20
C LYS A 55 -12.82 -7.59 -4.81
N GLY A 56 -13.15 -7.17 -3.58
CA GLY A 56 -14.55 -7.08 -3.11
C GLY A 56 -15.41 -6.12 -3.94
N SER A 57 -14.81 -5.02 -4.42
CA SER A 57 -15.52 -4.03 -5.25
C SER A 57 -15.56 -4.37 -6.75
N LYS A 58 -15.11 -5.56 -7.18
CA LYS A 58 -15.01 -5.99 -8.60
C LYS A 58 -14.22 -5.04 -9.52
N LYS A 59 -13.43 -4.12 -8.97
CA LYS A 59 -12.63 -3.12 -9.70
C LYS A 59 -11.17 -3.54 -9.91
N LEU A 60 -10.82 -4.76 -9.49
CA LEU A 60 -9.45 -5.27 -9.52
C LEU A 60 -8.89 -5.32 -10.95
N ASP A 61 -9.65 -5.88 -11.90
CA ASP A 61 -9.19 -6.07 -13.28
C ASP A 61 -8.97 -4.73 -13.98
N GLN A 62 -9.92 -3.79 -13.82
CA GLN A 62 -9.78 -2.44 -14.34
C GLN A 62 -8.55 -1.73 -13.76
N TYR A 63 -8.30 -1.88 -12.46
CA TYR A 63 -7.11 -1.33 -11.81
C TYR A 63 -5.82 -1.95 -12.36
N MET A 64 -5.79 -3.28 -12.54
CA MET A 64 -4.64 -3.99 -13.09
C MET A 64 -4.36 -3.62 -14.54
N ASN A 65 -5.39 -3.47 -15.37
CA ASN A 65 -5.25 -3.01 -16.75
C ASN A 65 -4.66 -1.60 -16.83
N LYS A 66 -5.15 -0.66 -16.02
CA LYS A 66 -4.57 0.69 -15.90
C LYS A 66 -3.11 0.65 -15.45
N LYS A 67 -2.79 -0.20 -14.48
CA LYS A 67 -1.41 -0.37 -13.96
C LYS A 67 -0.48 -0.96 -15.02
N ARG A 68 -0.90 -1.98 -15.76
CA ARG A 68 -0.15 -2.60 -16.88
C ARG A 68 0.16 -1.57 -17.97
N LYS A 69 -0.85 -0.82 -18.45
CA LYS A 69 -0.67 0.24 -19.46
C LYS A 69 0.34 1.29 -19.00
N LYS A 70 0.25 1.77 -17.75
CA LYS A 70 1.20 2.76 -17.19
C LYS A 70 2.62 2.19 -17.07
N ASN A 71 2.77 0.92 -16.72
CA ASN A 71 4.07 0.26 -16.65
C ASN A 71 4.70 0.10 -18.04
N ALA A 72 3.93 -0.34 -19.04
CA ALA A 72 4.39 -0.46 -20.42
C ALA A 72 4.86 0.90 -20.97
N MET A 73 4.09 1.97 -20.75
CA MET A 73 4.50 3.33 -21.13
C MET A 73 5.80 3.75 -20.45
N LYS A 74 5.98 3.44 -19.16
CA LYS A 74 7.22 3.74 -18.44
C LYS A 74 8.41 2.95 -18.97
N GLN A 75 8.21 1.68 -19.33
CA GLN A 75 9.25 0.85 -19.95
C GLN A 75 9.64 1.43 -21.31
N ARG A 76 8.66 1.78 -22.16
CA ARG A 76 8.90 2.43 -23.45
C ARG A 76 9.72 3.72 -23.32
N LYS A 77 9.44 4.56 -22.31
CA LYS A 77 10.21 5.79 -22.05
C LYS A 77 11.65 5.54 -21.58
N ARG A 78 11.95 4.36 -21.03
CA ARG A 78 13.30 3.99 -20.57
C ARG A 78 14.15 3.42 -21.71
N LEU A 79 13.52 2.97 -22.79
CA LEU A 79 14.24 2.54 -23.98
C LEU A 79 14.79 3.78 -24.69
N PRO A 80 16.02 3.71 -25.23
CA PRO A 80 16.51 4.71 -26.16
C PRO A 80 15.51 4.86 -27.31
N LYS A 81 15.27 6.10 -27.75
CA LYS A 81 14.52 6.31 -29.00
C LYS A 81 15.42 5.85 -30.14
N GLU A 82 14.86 5.12 -31.10
CA GLU A 82 15.54 4.86 -32.37
C GLU A 82 16.02 6.21 -32.92
N ARG A 83 17.30 6.27 -33.28
CA ARG A 83 17.88 7.42 -33.97
C ARG A 83 17.45 7.26 -35.43
N GLU A 84 16.61 8.16 -35.90
CA GLU A 84 16.40 8.35 -37.34
C GLU A 84 17.66 8.94 -37.98
#